data_AF-A0A1A2WA12-F1
#
_entry.id   AF-A0A1A2WA12-F1
#
_cell.length_a   1.000
_cell.length_b   1.000
_cell.length_c   1.000
_cell.angle_alpha   90.00
_cell.angle_beta   90.00
_cell.angle_gamma   90.00
#
_symmetry.space_group_name_H-M   'P 1'
#
loop_
_entity.id
_entity.type
_entity.pdbx_description
1 polymer ?
#
loop_
_entity_poly.entity_id
_entity_poly.type
_entity_poly.pdbx_seq_one_letter_code
_entity_poly.pdbx_strand_id
1 'polypeptide(L)'
;MPSIDIDRDAAHEAAQAELNKPIYSKGSAGHQMAEWLNELIYRLLQKTASFPGGWLTATVLFIMLAIALAVAIHVARRTMRTNRGGDYQLFEAAQLTAAQHRATAEDYAAQGEWAAAIRHRLRAVARQLEETGVLNPAPGRTANELAVDAGAALPHLAGELTQAATAFNDVTYGERPGTQSAYQMIADLDDHLRSRSAAVPAGPGQPAAPGSWAQVR
;
A
#
# COMPACT_ATOMS: atom_id res chain seq x y z
N MET A 1 -40.17 38.54 27.47
CA MET A 1 -39.79 37.37 26.65
C MET A 1 -40.87 36.32 26.86
N PRO A 2 -41.74 36.05 25.87
CA PRO A 2 -42.77 35.02 26.04
C PRO A 2 -42.11 33.64 25.97
N SER A 3 -42.30 32.82 27.00
CA SER A 3 -41.89 31.42 27.03
C SER A 3 -42.82 30.62 26.14
N ILE A 4 -42.27 29.98 25.10
CA ILE A 4 -42.98 29.01 24.27
C ILE A 4 -43.31 27.82 25.19
N ASP A 5 -44.58 27.63 25.50
CA ASP A 5 -45.09 26.48 26.24
C ASP A 5 -45.36 25.36 25.23
N ILE A 6 -44.43 24.41 25.10
CA ILE A 6 -44.65 23.22 24.29
C ILE A 6 -45.37 22.21 25.17
N ASP A 7 -46.62 21.94 24.80
CA ASP A 7 -47.48 20.99 25.49
C ASP A 7 -46.82 19.60 25.53
N ARG A 8 -47.00 18.89 26.65
CA ARG A 8 -46.30 17.63 26.95
C ARG A 8 -46.53 16.58 25.86
N ASP A 9 -47.73 16.58 25.28
CA ASP A 9 -48.11 15.66 24.22
C ASP A 9 -47.41 15.99 22.89
N ALA A 10 -47.23 17.28 22.57
CA ALA A 10 -46.48 17.72 21.40
C ALA A 10 -44.98 17.39 21.52
N ALA A 11 -44.41 17.46 22.73
CA ALA A 11 -43.05 17.01 22.99
C ALA A 11 -42.92 15.48 22.87
N HIS A 12 -43.95 14.72 23.26
CA HIS A 12 -43.94 13.27 23.18
C HIS A 12 -44.04 12.76 21.74
N GLU A 13 -44.89 13.40 20.94
CA GLU A 13 -45.07 13.08 19.52
C GLU A 13 -43.83 13.48 18.69
N ALA A 14 -43.24 14.64 18.99
CA ALA A 14 -41.96 15.05 18.40
C ALA A 14 -40.81 14.08 18.76
N ALA A 15 -40.78 13.56 19.99
CA ALA A 15 -39.79 12.56 20.41
C ALA A 15 -40.02 11.20 19.73
N GLN A 16 -41.26 10.76 19.55
CA GLN A 16 -41.57 9.53 18.82
C GLN A 16 -41.26 9.66 17.33
N ALA A 17 -41.50 10.82 16.72
CA ALA A 17 -41.14 11.09 15.33
C ALA A 17 -39.61 11.07 15.11
N GLU A 18 -38.83 11.50 16.10
CA GLU A 18 -37.36 11.42 16.05
C GLU A 18 -36.84 9.99 16.26
N LEU A 19 -37.46 9.21 17.16
CA LEU A 19 -37.11 7.79 17.40
C LEU A 19 -37.47 6.86 16.24
N ASN A 20 -38.46 7.24 15.41
CA ASN A 20 -38.83 6.50 14.20
C ASN A 20 -37.98 6.87 12.97
N LYS A 21 -37.00 7.79 13.09
CA LYS A 21 -36.05 8.01 12.02
C LYS A 21 -35.06 6.85 11.97
N PRO A 22 -35.03 6.05 10.89
CA PRO A 22 -34.11 4.93 10.78
C PRO A 22 -32.70 5.45 10.47
N ILE A 23 -31.99 5.88 11.51
CA ILE A 23 -30.59 6.30 11.44
C ILE A 23 -29.75 5.01 11.52
N TYR A 24 -29.55 4.39 10.35
CA TYR A 24 -28.78 3.17 10.02
C TYR A 24 -29.47 1.80 10.20
N SER A 25 -29.99 1.26 9.09
CA SER A 25 -29.51 -0.04 8.57
C SER A 25 -29.81 -0.17 7.07
N LYS A 26 -28.89 0.33 6.23
CA LYS A 26 -28.74 -0.22 4.87
C LYS A 26 -28.56 -1.73 5.04
N GLY A 27 -29.29 -2.53 4.27
CA GLY A 27 -29.12 -3.99 4.21
C GLY A 27 -27.63 -4.31 4.23
N SER A 28 -27.18 -4.85 5.36
CA SER A 28 -25.78 -5.05 5.69
C SER A 28 -25.14 -5.82 4.54
N ALA A 29 -24.02 -5.34 4.01
CA ALA A 29 -23.20 -6.12 3.09
C ALA A 29 -22.89 -7.53 3.67
N GLY A 30 -22.91 -7.66 5.00
CA GLY A 30 -22.84 -8.94 5.71
C GLY A 30 -24.07 -9.83 5.53
N HIS A 31 -25.29 -9.28 5.40
CA HIS A 31 -26.50 -10.07 5.14
C HIS A 31 -26.49 -10.65 3.73
N GLN A 32 -26.13 -9.85 2.72
CA GLN A 32 -25.98 -10.33 1.34
C GLN A 32 -24.84 -11.34 1.21
N MET A 33 -23.74 -11.13 1.95
CA MET A 33 -22.63 -12.06 1.98
C MET A 33 -22.97 -13.36 2.71
N ALA A 34 -23.77 -13.31 3.79
CA ALA A 34 -24.24 -14.49 4.51
C ALA A 34 -25.23 -15.33 3.68
N GLU A 35 -26.14 -14.68 2.95
CA GLU A 35 -27.04 -15.34 2.00
C GLU A 35 -26.25 -16.03 0.89
N TRP A 36 -25.27 -15.33 0.29
CA TRP A 36 -24.39 -15.92 -0.72
C TRP A 36 -23.58 -17.11 -0.16
N LEU A 37 -23.08 -17.00 1.08
CA LEU A 37 -22.30 -18.07 1.73
C LEU A 37 -23.16 -19.31 2.00
N ASN A 38 -24.40 -19.10 2.48
CA ASN A 38 -25.34 -20.19 2.73
C ASN A 38 -25.73 -20.92 1.45
N GLU A 39 -25.99 -20.18 0.37
CA GLU A 39 -26.31 -20.76 -0.94
C GLU A 39 -25.12 -21.58 -1.49
N LEU A 40 -23.89 -21.10 -1.27
CA LEU A 40 -22.67 -21.81 -1.67
C LEU A 40 -22.51 -23.14 -0.90
N ILE A 41 -22.71 -23.11 0.42
CA ILE A 41 -22.65 -24.30 1.29
C ILE A 41 -23.73 -25.31 0.90
N TYR A 42 -24.95 -24.85 0.65
CA TYR A 42 -26.05 -25.73 0.27
C TYR A 42 -25.81 -26.43 -1.08
N ARG A 43 -25.27 -25.70 -2.07
CA ARG A 43 -24.88 -26.25 -3.38
C ARG A 43 -23.74 -27.26 -3.27
N LEU A 44 -22.79 -27.03 -2.35
CA LEU A 44 -21.69 -27.96 -2.09
C LEU A 44 -22.22 -29.25 -1.44
N LEU A 45 -23.03 -29.15 -0.40
CA LEU A 45 -23.62 -30.32 0.27
C LEU A 45 -24.47 -31.18 -0.68
N GLN A 46 -25.29 -30.56 -1.53
CA GLN A 46 -26.07 -31.29 -2.53
C GLN A 46 -25.20 -32.01 -3.57
N LYS A 47 -24.05 -31.43 -3.95
CA LYS A 47 -23.13 -32.08 -4.89
C LYS A 47 -22.34 -33.21 -4.22
N THR A 48 -21.96 -33.08 -2.96
CA THR A 48 -21.24 -34.11 -2.21
C THR A 48 -22.07 -35.37 -1.95
N ALA A 49 -23.40 -35.24 -1.85
CA ALA A 49 -24.31 -36.37 -1.61
C ALA A 49 -24.43 -37.36 -2.80
N SER A 50 -23.99 -36.98 -4.00
CA SER A 50 -24.21 -37.77 -5.23
C SER A 50 -22.97 -38.53 -5.74
N PHE A 51 -21.81 -38.50 -5.05
CA PHE A 51 -20.59 -39.15 -5.54
C PHE A 51 -20.11 -40.31 -4.63
N PRO A 52 -19.97 -41.55 -5.17
CA PRO A 52 -19.35 -42.66 -4.44
C PRO A 52 -17.85 -42.37 -4.22
N GLY A 53 -17.39 -42.34 -2.96
CA GLY A 53 -16.01 -41.98 -2.57
C GLY A 53 -15.88 -40.77 -1.62
N GLY A 54 -16.98 -40.39 -0.96
CA GLY A 54 -17.31 -39.07 -0.40
C GLY A 54 -16.42 -38.41 0.66
N TRP A 55 -15.26 -38.95 1.02
CA TRP A 55 -14.32 -38.23 1.93
C TRP A 55 -13.06 -37.75 1.20
N LEU A 56 -12.52 -38.51 0.26
CA LEU A 56 -11.32 -38.11 -0.50
C LEU A 56 -11.63 -37.00 -1.50
N THR A 57 -12.72 -37.16 -2.27
CA THR A 57 -13.15 -36.13 -3.23
C THR A 57 -13.58 -34.86 -2.50
N ALA A 58 -14.24 -34.98 -1.35
CA ALA A 58 -14.59 -33.86 -0.49
C ALA A 58 -13.34 -33.15 0.08
N THR A 59 -12.33 -33.91 0.52
CA THR A 59 -11.07 -33.35 1.03
C THR A 59 -10.29 -32.62 -0.06
N VAL A 60 -10.15 -33.24 -1.25
CA VAL A 60 -9.47 -32.61 -2.38
C VAL A 60 -10.20 -31.34 -2.84
N LEU A 61 -11.53 -31.39 -2.92
CA LEU A 61 -12.33 -30.21 -3.27
C LEU A 61 -12.20 -29.10 -2.22
N PHE A 62 -12.20 -29.46 -0.94
CA PHE A 62 -12.02 -28.51 0.16
C PHE A 62 -10.63 -27.85 0.11
N ILE A 63 -9.57 -28.63 -0.11
CA ILE A 63 -8.21 -28.11 -0.28
C ILE A 63 -8.14 -27.18 -1.49
N MET A 64 -8.72 -27.58 -2.62
CA MET A 64 -8.74 -26.75 -3.83
C MET A 64 -9.48 -25.42 -3.59
N LEU A 65 -10.61 -25.46 -2.87
CA LEU A 65 -11.37 -24.27 -2.51
C LEU A 65 -10.60 -23.37 -1.53
N ALA A 66 -9.93 -23.96 -0.53
CA ALA A 66 -9.10 -23.23 0.41
C ALA A 66 -7.93 -22.51 -0.30
N ILE A 67 -7.28 -23.19 -1.25
CA ILE A 67 -6.23 -22.58 -2.09
C ILE A 67 -6.81 -21.46 -2.95
N ALA A 68 -7.93 -21.69 -3.63
CA ALA A 68 -8.59 -20.67 -4.45
C ALA A 68 -8.98 -19.44 -3.61
N LEU A 69 -9.48 -19.64 -2.39
CA LEU A 69 -9.83 -18.57 -1.47
C LEU A 69 -8.59 -17.82 -0.96
N ALA A 70 -7.52 -18.54 -0.62
CA ALA A 70 -6.24 -17.94 -0.22
C ALA A 70 -5.65 -17.08 -1.35
N VAL A 71 -5.69 -17.57 -2.59
CA VAL A 71 -5.25 -16.83 -3.78
C VAL A 71 -6.15 -15.62 -4.03
N ALA A 72 -7.48 -15.78 -3.95
CA ALA A 72 -8.43 -14.69 -4.13
C ALA A 72 -8.23 -13.59 -3.07
N ILE A 73 -8.02 -13.95 -1.80
CA ILE A 73 -7.72 -13.00 -0.72
C ILE A 73 -6.36 -12.34 -0.96
N HIS A 74 -5.34 -13.11 -1.37
CA HIS A 74 -4.01 -12.56 -1.67
C HIS A 74 -4.07 -11.53 -2.80
N VAL A 75 -4.75 -11.87 -3.90
CA VAL A 75 -4.95 -10.98 -5.06
C VAL A 75 -5.82 -9.80 -4.68
N ALA A 76 -6.95 -9.99 -3.99
CA ALA A 76 -7.80 -8.90 -3.54
C ALA A 76 -7.07 -7.93 -2.60
N ARG A 77 -6.29 -8.44 -1.64
CA ARG A 77 -5.44 -7.59 -0.76
C ARG A 77 -4.37 -6.84 -1.54
N ARG A 78 -3.84 -7.42 -2.62
CA ARG A 78 -2.84 -6.79 -3.50
C ARG A 78 -3.47 -5.74 -4.41
N THR A 79 -4.64 -6.02 -4.99
CA THR A 79 -5.37 -5.17 -5.94
C THR A 79 -6.14 -4.04 -5.25
N MET A 80 -6.69 -4.26 -4.06
CA MET A 80 -7.29 -3.18 -3.25
C MET A 80 -6.23 -2.18 -2.76
N ARG A 81 -4.96 -2.57 -2.74
CA ARG A 81 -3.83 -1.68 -2.43
C ARG A 81 -3.39 -0.82 -3.63
N THR A 82 -3.88 -1.08 -4.84
CA THR A 82 -3.44 -0.42 -6.08
C THR A 82 -4.53 0.39 -6.77
N ASN A 83 -5.72 0.57 -6.18
CA ASN A 83 -6.79 1.32 -6.82
C ASN A 83 -7.41 2.38 -5.89
N ARG A 84 -6.77 3.57 -5.85
CA ARG A 84 -7.42 4.88 -5.66
C ARG A 84 -6.35 5.98 -5.79
N GLY A 85 -6.17 6.44 -7.02
CA GLY A 85 -5.59 7.75 -7.29
C GLY A 85 -6.69 8.81 -7.22
N GLY A 86 -6.39 9.94 -6.56
CA GLY A 86 -7.23 11.13 -6.60
C GLY A 86 -7.73 11.65 -5.25
N ASP A 87 -6.87 11.76 -4.23
CA ASP A 87 -7.02 12.79 -3.19
C ASP A 87 -5.73 12.88 -2.37
N TYR A 88 -4.85 13.79 -2.75
CA TYR A 88 -3.45 13.82 -2.30
C TYR A 88 -3.23 14.33 -0.85
N GLN A 89 -4.27 14.54 -0.05
CA GLN A 89 -4.09 15.16 1.29
C GLN A 89 -4.92 14.59 2.45
N LEU A 90 -5.80 13.60 2.24
CA LEU A 90 -6.72 13.16 3.32
C LEU A 90 -6.74 11.66 3.61
N PHE A 91 -5.91 10.85 2.96
CA PHE A 91 -5.73 9.43 3.30
C PHE A 91 -4.24 9.06 3.31
N GLU A 92 -3.59 9.20 4.48
CA GLU A 92 -2.41 8.40 4.82
C GLU A 92 -2.82 6.91 4.95
N ALA A 93 -3.20 6.28 3.85
CA ALA A 93 -2.86 4.88 3.69
C ALA A 93 -1.36 4.85 3.43
N ALA A 94 -0.58 5.03 4.51
CA ALA A 94 0.84 5.35 4.46
C ALA A 94 1.57 4.42 3.49
N GLN A 95 1.98 4.98 2.35
CA GLN A 95 3.03 4.40 1.53
C GLN A 95 4.19 4.10 2.49
N LEU A 96 4.69 2.87 2.49
CA LEU A 96 5.75 2.49 3.43
C LEU A 96 6.92 3.46 3.27
N THR A 97 7.43 3.96 4.39
CA THR A 97 8.61 4.85 4.38
C THR A 97 9.83 4.10 3.86
N ALA A 98 10.89 4.83 3.48
CA ALA A 98 12.14 4.20 3.06
C ALA A 98 12.67 3.26 4.16
N ALA A 99 12.60 3.68 5.42
CA ALA A 99 13.01 2.88 6.57
C ALA A 99 12.17 1.60 6.76
N GLN A 100 10.85 1.66 6.55
CA GLN A 100 9.99 0.48 6.63
C GLN A 100 10.31 -0.51 5.50
N HIS A 101 10.55 -0.03 4.28
CA HIS A 101 10.99 -0.88 3.18
C HIS A 101 12.33 -1.57 3.47
N ARG A 102 13.29 -0.89 4.11
CA ARG A 102 14.56 -1.51 4.55
C ARG A 102 14.34 -2.61 5.56
N ALA A 103 13.55 -2.33 6.61
CA ALA A 103 13.27 -3.32 7.65
C ALA A 103 12.62 -4.59 7.06
N THR A 104 11.66 -4.44 6.14
CA THR A 104 11.10 -5.60 5.43
C THR A 104 12.13 -6.30 4.54
N ALA A 105 13.04 -5.56 3.90
CA ALA A 105 14.09 -6.16 3.07
C ALA A 105 15.07 -7.00 3.91
N GLU A 106 15.44 -6.51 5.09
CA GLU A 106 16.33 -7.18 6.04
C GLU A 106 15.69 -8.46 6.61
N ASP A 107 14.39 -8.44 6.91
CA ASP A 107 13.66 -9.63 7.34
C ASP A 107 13.66 -10.74 6.26
N TYR A 108 13.40 -10.37 5.00
CA TYR A 108 13.50 -11.34 3.90
C TYR A 108 14.94 -11.82 3.68
N ALA A 109 15.93 -10.95 3.80
CA ALA A 109 17.35 -11.33 3.69
C ALA A 109 17.74 -12.32 4.79
N ALA A 110 17.28 -12.13 6.03
CA ALA A 110 17.53 -13.04 7.14
C ALA A 110 16.91 -14.44 6.92
N GLN A 111 15.81 -14.51 6.17
CA GLN A 111 15.14 -15.76 5.78
C GLN A 111 15.74 -16.40 4.51
N GLY A 112 16.72 -15.76 3.86
CA GLY A 112 17.29 -16.21 2.58
C GLY A 112 16.39 -15.94 1.37
N GLU A 113 15.32 -15.17 1.54
CA GLU A 113 14.35 -14.80 0.51
C GLU A 113 14.86 -13.61 -0.32
N TRP A 114 15.98 -13.82 -1.01
CA TRP A 114 16.76 -12.77 -1.68
C TRP A 114 15.96 -11.98 -2.73
N ALA A 115 15.09 -12.64 -3.49
CA ALA A 115 14.25 -11.96 -4.49
C ALA A 115 13.28 -10.96 -3.84
N ALA A 116 12.70 -11.33 -2.69
CA ALA A 116 11.83 -10.43 -1.93
C ALA A 116 12.64 -9.30 -1.28
N ALA A 117 13.81 -9.62 -0.72
CA ALA A 117 14.73 -8.65 -0.15
C ALA A 117 15.16 -7.58 -1.17
N ILE A 118 15.59 -7.98 -2.37
CA ILE A 118 15.97 -7.09 -3.48
C ILE A 118 14.81 -6.16 -3.86
N ARG A 119 13.59 -6.70 -4.02
CA ARG A 119 12.42 -5.89 -4.36
C ARG A 119 12.08 -4.86 -3.28
N HIS A 120 12.24 -5.19 -2.00
CA HIS A 120 11.99 -4.24 -0.93
C HIS A 120 13.12 -3.22 -0.77
N ARG A 121 14.39 -3.63 -0.94
CA ARG A 121 15.53 -2.70 -0.86
C ARG A 121 15.52 -1.68 -1.98
N LEU A 122 15.20 -2.06 -3.23
CA LEU A 122 15.09 -1.07 -4.31
C LEU A 122 13.91 -0.09 -4.08
N ARG A 123 12.80 -0.55 -3.49
CA ARG A 123 11.72 0.35 -3.08
C ARG A 123 12.14 1.31 -1.98
N ALA A 124 13.00 0.88 -1.05
CA ALA A 124 13.60 1.78 -0.07
C ALA A 124 14.45 2.86 -0.73
N VAL A 125 15.27 2.50 -1.72
CA VAL A 125 16.09 3.46 -2.50
C VAL A 125 15.20 4.48 -3.22
N ALA A 126 14.19 4.01 -3.95
CA ALA A 126 13.25 4.90 -4.64
C ALA A 126 12.56 5.85 -3.66
N ARG A 127 12.08 5.31 -2.54
CA ARG A 127 11.39 6.10 -1.52
C ARG A 127 12.32 7.09 -0.82
N GLN A 128 13.58 6.73 -0.57
CA GLN A 128 14.58 7.63 0.01
C GLN A 128 14.84 8.82 -0.91
N LEU A 129 14.94 8.59 -2.21
CA LEU A 129 15.15 9.64 -3.22
C LEU A 129 13.94 10.59 -3.31
N GLU A 130 12.73 10.08 -3.12
CA GLU A 130 11.51 10.89 -3.03
C GLU A 130 11.42 11.66 -1.70
N GLU A 131 11.66 11.00 -0.56
CA GLU A 131 11.60 11.60 0.78
C GLU A 131 12.64 12.71 0.96
N THR A 132 13.79 12.60 0.29
CA THR A 132 14.86 13.62 0.31
C THR A 132 14.69 14.70 -0.77
N GLY A 133 13.67 14.60 -1.63
CA GLY A 133 13.41 15.55 -2.70
C GLY A 133 14.40 15.49 -3.86
N VAL A 134 15.23 14.45 -3.96
CA VAL A 134 16.10 14.22 -5.12
C VAL A 134 15.27 13.89 -6.36
N LEU A 135 14.18 13.15 -6.18
CA LEU A 135 13.20 12.85 -7.21
C LEU A 135 11.80 13.29 -6.79
N ASN A 136 11.01 13.74 -7.77
CA ASN A 136 9.58 13.93 -7.57
C ASN A 136 8.88 12.57 -7.48
N PRO A 137 7.89 12.39 -6.58
CA PRO A 137 7.06 11.19 -6.53
C PRO A 137 6.35 10.94 -7.86
N ALA A 138 6.48 9.72 -8.38
CA ALA A 138 5.88 9.34 -9.66
C ALA A 138 5.19 7.97 -9.52
N PRO A 139 3.86 7.93 -9.44
CA PRO A 139 3.12 6.67 -9.37
C PRO A 139 3.43 5.79 -10.57
N GLY A 140 3.87 4.55 -10.32
CA GLY A 140 4.15 3.58 -11.38
C GLY A 140 5.53 3.70 -12.04
N ARG A 141 6.44 4.54 -11.52
CA ARG A 141 7.83 4.63 -12.00
C ARG A 141 8.48 3.24 -12.02
N THR A 142 9.07 2.89 -13.15
CA THR A 142 9.80 1.63 -13.34
C THR A 142 11.21 1.71 -12.75
N ALA A 143 11.85 0.55 -12.54
CA ALA A 143 13.22 0.50 -12.03
C ALA A 143 14.23 1.16 -13.00
N ASN A 144 14.00 1.04 -14.32
CA ASN A 144 14.85 1.68 -15.32
C ASN A 144 14.69 3.20 -15.31
N GLU A 145 13.45 3.70 -15.25
CA GLU A 145 13.20 5.13 -15.12
C GLU A 145 13.78 5.68 -13.82
N LEU A 146 13.67 4.95 -12.72
CA LEU A 146 14.34 5.30 -11.46
C LEU A 146 15.86 5.45 -11.67
N ALA A 147 16.50 4.48 -12.31
CA ALA A 147 17.95 4.53 -12.53
C ALA A 147 18.37 5.68 -13.47
N VAL A 148 17.59 5.96 -14.51
CA VAL A 148 17.85 7.07 -15.44
C VAL A 148 17.66 8.42 -14.75
N ASP A 149 16.52 8.63 -14.09
CA ASP A 149 16.20 9.89 -13.41
C ASP A 149 17.16 10.16 -12.24
N ALA A 150 17.37 9.16 -11.38
CA ALA A 150 18.29 9.27 -10.26
C ALA A 150 19.74 9.40 -10.73
N GLY A 151 20.11 8.71 -11.81
CA GLY A 151 21.45 8.80 -12.40
C GLY A 151 21.74 10.17 -12.98
N ALA A 152 20.73 10.85 -13.55
CA ALA A 152 20.85 12.23 -13.99
C ALA A 152 21.06 13.21 -12.81
N ALA A 153 20.39 12.98 -11.67
CA ALA A 153 20.56 13.78 -10.46
C ALA A 153 21.85 13.45 -9.68
N LEU A 154 22.30 12.19 -9.75
CA LEU A 154 23.45 11.65 -9.00
C LEU A 154 24.40 10.89 -9.95
N PRO A 155 25.16 11.58 -10.82
CA PRO A 155 25.96 10.94 -11.86
C PRO A 155 27.02 9.93 -11.35
N HIS A 156 27.57 10.19 -10.17
CA HIS A 156 28.54 9.31 -9.50
C HIS A 156 27.96 7.95 -9.08
N LEU A 157 26.63 7.84 -8.88
CA LEU A 157 25.94 6.59 -8.55
C LEU A 157 25.20 5.99 -9.74
N ALA A 158 25.27 6.59 -10.94
CA ALA A 158 24.49 6.16 -12.10
C ALA A 158 24.76 4.68 -12.48
N GLY A 159 26.01 4.23 -12.32
CA GLY A 159 26.40 2.84 -12.54
C GLY A 159 25.74 1.89 -11.53
N GLU A 160 25.79 2.21 -10.25
CA GLU A 160 25.17 1.42 -9.17
C GLU A 160 23.64 1.37 -9.32
N LEU A 161 23.02 2.51 -9.64
CA LEU A 161 21.58 2.61 -9.90
C LEU A 161 21.15 1.73 -11.07
N THR A 162 21.93 1.71 -12.16
CA THR A 162 21.66 0.86 -13.33
C THR A 162 21.78 -0.62 -12.98
N GLN A 163 22.80 -1.00 -12.20
CA GLN A 163 22.98 -2.38 -11.74
C GLN A 163 21.84 -2.81 -10.80
N ALA A 164 21.42 -1.93 -9.89
CA ALA A 164 20.31 -2.18 -8.97
C ALA A 164 18.98 -2.38 -9.72
N ALA A 165 18.70 -1.56 -10.75
CA ALA A 165 17.55 -1.74 -11.61
C ALA A 165 17.59 -3.06 -12.38
N THR A 166 18.77 -3.44 -12.87
CA THR A 166 18.99 -4.72 -13.56
C THR A 166 18.72 -5.90 -12.63
N ALA A 167 19.30 -5.90 -11.43
CA ALA A 167 19.07 -6.95 -10.43
C ALA A 167 17.59 -7.07 -10.04
N PHE A 168 16.88 -5.93 -9.91
CA PHE A 168 15.44 -5.94 -9.66
C PHE A 168 14.64 -6.56 -10.81
N ASN A 169 14.96 -6.19 -12.06
CA ASN A 169 14.27 -6.72 -13.23
C ASN A 169 14.52 -8.22 -13.38
N ASP A 170 15.75 -8.68 -13.13
CA ASP A 170 16.13 -10.09 -13.17
C ASP A 170 15.27 -10.94 -12.22
N VAL A 171 15.05 -10.47 -10.99
CA VAL A 171 14.25 -11.20 -9.99
C VAL A 171 12.73 -10.99 -10.10
N THR A 172 12.30 -9.94 -10.80
CA THR A 172 10.88 -9.60 -10.93
C THR A 172 10.28 -10.10 -12.23
N TYR A 173 11.04 -10.03 -13.32
CA TYR A 173 10.61 -10.34 -14.67
C TYR A 173 11.50 -11.38 -15.36
N GLY A 174 12.77 -11.50 -14.97
CA GLY A 174 13.73 -12.42 -15.58
C GLY A 174 13.71 -13.85 -15.05
N GLU A 175 12.79 -14.18 -14.13
CA GLU A 175 12.68 -15.48 -13.45
C GLU A 175 14.00 -15.98 -12.81
N ARG A 176 14.93 -15.06 -12.52
CA ARG A 176 16.21 -15.41 -11.89
C ARG A 176 16.04 -15.47 -10.36
N PRO A 177 16.67 -16.46 -9.70
CA PRO A 177 16.75 -16.43 -8.24
C PRO A 177 17.53 -15.19 -7.81
N GLY A 178 17.05 -14.51 -6.77
CA GLY A 178 17.83 -13.44 -6.13
C GLY A 178 19.07 -14.02 -5.46
N THR A 179 20.16 -13.26 -5.43
CA THR A 179 21.39 -13.63 -4.74
C THR A 179 21.67 -12.68 -3.58
N GLN A 180 22.39 -13.17 -2.57
CA GLN A 180 22.89 -12.34 -1.48
C GLN A 180 23.78 -11.20 -2.00
N SER A 181 24.63 -11.47 -3.01
CA SER A 181 25.50 -10.45 -3.60
C SER A 181 24.71 -9.32 -4.28
N ALA A 182 23.63 -9.65 -5.01
CA ALA A 182 22.77 -8.66 -5.63
C ALA A 182 22.00 -7.85 -4.58
N TYR A 183 21.54 -8.48 -3.50
CA TYR A 183 20.95 -7.76 -2.37
C TYR A 183 21.95 -6.79 -1.72
N GLN A 184 23.17 -7.25 -1.44
CA GLN A 184 24.20 -6.45 -0.79
C GLN A 184 24.58 -5.23 -1.63
N MET A 185 24.73 -5.39 -2.94
CA MET A 185 24.98 -4.27 -3.86
C MET A 185 23.91 -3.16 -3.74
N ILE A 186 22.63 -3.53 -3.66
CA ILE A 186 21.54 -2.54 -3.50
C ILE A 186 21.54 -1.96 -2.08
N ALA A 187 21.93 -2.76 -1.08
CA ALA A 187 22.06 -2.29 0.29
C ALA A 187 23.16 -1.23 0.43
N ASP A 188 24.32 -1.46 -0.19
CA ASP A 188 25.45 -0.54 -0.23
C ASP A 188 25.07 0.77 -0.95
N LEU A 189 24.36 0.68 -2.08
CA LEU A 189 23.81 1.85 -2.78
C LEU A 189 22.89 2.71 -1.87
N ASP A 190 21.98 2.07 -1.13
CA ASP A 190 21.09 2.77 -0.20
C ASP A 190 21.88 3.44 0.94
N ASP A 191 22.96 2.81 1.42
CA ASP A 191 23.84 3.40 2.43
C ASP A 191 24.67 4.57 1.88
N HIS A 192 25.16 4.48 0.64
CA HIS A 192 25.80 5.59 -0.06
C HIS A 192 24.86 6.80 -0.14
N LEU A 193 23.58 6.60 -0.49
CA LEU A 193 22.57 7.67 -0.53
C LEU A 193 22.35 8.31 0.84
N ARG A 194 22.27 7.51 1.89
CA ARG A 194 22.05 8.00 3.27
C ARG A 194 23.22 8.80 3.81
N SER A 195 24.46 8.38 3.52
CA SER A 195 25.66 9.09 3.98
C SER A 195 25.68 10.55 3.49
N ARG A 196 25.11 10.81 2.31
CA ARG A 196 24.96 12.17 1.76
C ARG A 196 23.82 12.95 2.40
N SER A 197 22.65 12.34 2.64
CA SER A 197 21.53 13.03 3.30
C SER A 197 21.91 13.54 4.69
N ALA A 198 22.74 12.78 5.43
CA ALA A 198 23.28 13.22 6.72
C ALA A 198 24.28 14.38 6.61
N ALA A 199 24.94 14.53 5.46
CA ALA A 199 25.95 15.56 5.19
C ALA A 199 25.36 16.90 4.71
N VAL A 200 24.04 17.00 4.50
CA VAL A 200 23.34 18.27 4.25
C VAL A 200 22.74 18.76 5.57
N PRO A 201 23.47 19.51 6.42
CA PRO A 201 22.83 20.24 7.50
C PRO A 201 21.90 21.27 6.86
N ALA A 202 20.67 21.34 7.36
CA ALA A 202 19.72 22.37 7.02
C ALA A 202 20.41 23.74 7.12
N GLY A 203 20.65 24.38 5.98
CA GLY A 203 21.16 25.75 5.95
C GLY A 203 20.21 26.64 6.75
N PRO A 204 20.72 27.50 7.64
CA PRO A 204 19.87 28.41 8.40
C PRO A 204 19.02 29.24 7.44
N GLY A 205 17.70 29.24 7.68
CA GLY A 205 16.70 29.83 6.81
C GLY A 205 17.09 31.22 6.34
N GLN A 206 17.02 31.40 5.02
CA GLN A 206 17.11 32.71 4.37
C GLN A 206 16.04 33.62 5.01
N PRO A 207 16.39 34.76 5.61
CA PRO A 207 15.40 35.71 6.10
C PRO A 207 14.54 36.19 4.94
N ALA A 208 13.21 36.13 5.09
CA ALA A 208 12.27 36.72 4.17
C ALA A 208 12.60 38.20 3.97
N ALA A 209 12.84 38.60 2.72
CA ALA A 209 13.00 40.00 2.37
C ALA A 209 11.67 40.74 2.66
N PRO A 210 11.66 41.82 3.47
CA PRO A 210 10.48 42.65 3.59
C PRO A 210 10.24 43.38 2.26
N GLY A 211 9.07 43.14 1.67
CA GLY A 211 8.66 43.72 0.40
C GLY A 211 8.69 45.25 0.43
N SER A 212 9.30 45.83 -0.61
CA SER A 212 9.37 47.26 -0.84
C SER A 212 8.02 47.81 -1.29
N TRP A 213 7.19 48.22 -0.33
CA TRP A 213 6.08 49.13 -0.58
C TRP A 213 6.62 50.55 -0.73
N ALA A 214 6.88 51.00 -1.95
CA ALA A 214 6.74 52.40 -2.39
C ALA A 214 7.36 52.62 -3.78
N GLN A 215 6.52 52.89 -4.78
CA GLN A 215 6.74 54.05 -5.65
C GLN A 215 5.45 54.41 -6.39
N VAL A 216 4.74 55.39 -5.81
CA VAL A 216 3.80 56.26 -6.52
C VAL A 216 4.43 57.65 -6.51
N ARG A 217 4.97 58.07 -7.65
CA ARG A 217 4.72 59.39 -8.26
C ARG A 217 5.36 59.47 -9.63
#